data_AF-A0A3R6DCI1-F1
#
_entry.id   AF-A0A3R6DCI1-F1
#
_cell.length_a   1.000
_cell.length_b   1.000
_cell.length_c   1.000
_cell.angle_alpha   90.00
_cell.angle_beta   90.00
_cell.angle_gamma   90.00
#
_symmetry.space_group_name_H-M   'P 1'
#
loop_
_entity.id
_entity.type
_entity.pdbx_description
1 polymer ?
#
loop_
_entity_poly.entity_id
_entity_poly.type
_entity_poly.pdbx_seq_one_letter_code
_entity_poly.pdbx_strand_id
1 'polypeptide(L)'
;MIIYKILHPISLKISRKIHGKTLHILSEIPMERDGAIYMANHSCRWDVPVAVDLLKSHTYVLAGKQSLQFMDWLGFEINGTVWVDRKNRNSRSFAYKRMKKLLMKKNNLLIFPEGTWNLLPSSPMLPIYWGGITLAMETGKPLIPVVMEYRKDDVYIAFDKPAYYRKDQDKKQSADMLRDTMATLRWNIWEYFPMEKRSEIDLKEWDREKEKRLKEYPKLNYKYEMSCIRREE
;
A
#
# COMPACT_ATOMS: atom_id res chain seq x y z
N MET A 1 -7.47 -15.03 15.26
CA MET A 1 -8.15 -14.23 14.21
C MET A 1 -9.08 -13.19 14.81
N ILE A 2 -9.92 -13.54 15.80
CA ILE A 2 -10.79 -12.59 16.52
C ILE A 2 -10.00 -11.56 17.34
N ILE A 3 -8.86 -11.95 17.95
CA ILE A 3 -8.06 -11.09 18.81
C ILE A 3 -7.62 -9.77 18.16
N TYR A 4 -7.26 -9.78 16.87
CA TYR A 4 -6.83 -8.58 16.16
C TYR A 4 -7.99 -7.58 15.97
N LYS A 5 -9.20 -8.08 15.75
CA LYS A 5 -10.41 -7.23 15.65
C LYS A 5 -10.75 -6.57 16.99
N ILE A 6 -10.45 -7.24 18.11
CA ILE A 6 -10.63 -6.69 19.45
C ILE A 6 -9.59 -5.59 19.73
N LEU A 7 -8.34 -5.78 19.28
CA LEU A 7 -7.26 -4.81 19.46
C LEU A 7 -7.34 -3.62 18.49
N HIS A 8 -8.09 -3.76 17.38
CA HIS A 8 -8.19 -2.77 16.31
C HIS A 8 -8.54 -1.34 16.78
N PRO A 9 -9.55 -1.09 17.65
CA PRO A 9 -9.86 0.27 18.10
C PRO A 9 -8.71 0.94 18.87
N ILE A 10 -7.92 0.15 19.59
CA ILE A 10 -6.72 0.63 20.30
C ILE A 10 -5.61 0.92 19.30
N SER A 11 -5.40 0.02 18.35
CA SER A 11 -4.44 0.20 17.25
C SER A 11 -4.72 1.45 16.43
N LEU A 12 -5.99 1.79 16.15
CA LEU A 12 -6.37 3.02 15.46
C LEU A 12 -5.97 4.28 16.22
N LYS A 13 -6.27 4.36 17.52
CA LYS A 13 -5.89 5.51 18.36
C LYS A 13 -4.37 5.70 18.42
N ILE A 14 -3.64 4.58 18.53
CA ILE A 14 -2.19 4.57 18.52
C ILE A 14 -1.66 5.02 17.15
N SER A 15 -2.21 4.49 16.05
CA SER A 15 -1.80 4.84 14.69
C SER A 15 -1.90 6.35 14.44
N ARG A 16 -3.06 6.95 14.74
CA ARG A 16 -3.29 8.40 14.62
C ARG A 16 -2.23 9.23 15.32
N LYS A 17 -1.93 8.85 16.57
CA LYS A 17 -0.95 9.55 17.39
C LYS A 17 0.48 9.36 16.86
N ILE A 18 0.78 8.18 16.31
CA ILE A 18 2.11 7.85 15.77
C ILE A 18 2.38 8.59 14.46
N HIS A 19 1.45 8.58 13.49
CA HIS A 19 1.73 9.17 12.19
C HIS A 19 1.63 10.70 12.19
N GLY A 20 0.74 11.29 13.01
CA GLY A 20 0.63 12.75 13.16
C GLY A 20 0.33 13.49 11.87
N LYS A 21 -0.23 12.81 10.87
CA LYS A 21 -0.50 13.34 9.52
C LYS A 21 -1.93 13.84 9.39
N THR A 22 -2.11 14.91 8.64
CA THR A 22 -3.42 15.42 8.24
C THR A 22 -3.88 14.68 6.99
N LEU A 23 -5.04 14.02 7.06
CA LEU A 23 -5.57 13.22 5.95
C LEU A 23 -6.60 14.04 5.15
N HIS A 24 -6.32 14.25 3.87
CA HIS A 24 -7.22 14.92 2.92
C HIS A 24 -7.80 13.87 1.98
N ILE A 25 -9.04 13.47 2.22
CA ILE A 25 -9.72 12.45 1.42
C ILE A 25 -10.43 13.15 0.26
N LEU A 26 -9.94 12.93 -0.96
CA LEU A 26 -10.40 13.60 -2.19
C LEU A 26 -11.44 12.80 -2.98
N SER A 27 -11.84 11.63 -2.48
CA SER A 27 -12.84 10.75 -3.11
C SER A 27 -13.77 10.12 -2.06
N GLU A 28 -14.83 9.47 -2.51
CA GLU A 28 -15.61 8.60 -1.62
C GLU A 28 -14.76 7.39 -1.19
N ILE A 29 -14.95 6.94 0.06
CA ILE A 29 -14.32 5.71 0.57
C ILE A 29 -15.31 4.55 0.33
N PRO A 30 -14.98 3.56 -0.52
CA PRO A 30 -15.86 2.41 -0.73
C PRO A 30 -16.03 1.61 0.56
N MET A 31 -17.28 1.33 0.94
CA MET A 31 -17.61 0.56 2.14
C MET A 31 -17.88 -0.90 1.82
N GLU A 32 -16.95 -1.78 2.19
CA GLU A 32 -17.08 -3.22 1.97
C GLU A 32 -17.29 -4.00 3.28
N ARG A 33 -18.37 -4.80 3.32
CA ARG A 33 -18.77 -5.54 4.53
C ARG A 33 -18.26 -6.99 4.56
N ASP A 34 -17.99 -7.57 3.40
CA ASP A 34 -17.66 -8.99 3.26
C ASP A 34 -16.19 -9.25 2.92
N GLY A 35 -15.32 -8.29 3.21
CA GLY A 35 -13.88 -8.37 2.95
C GLY A 35 -13.51 -7.86 1.55
N ALA A 36 -12.46 -7.04 1.49
CA ALA A 36 -11.94 -6.47 0.26
C ALA A 36 -10.40 -6.53 0.20
N ILE A 37 -9.85 -6.37 -0.99
CA ILE A 37 -8.41 -6.24 -1.22
C ILE A 37 -8.12 -4.78 -1.53
N TYR A 38 -7.56 -4.05 -0.58
CA TYR A 38 -7.06 -2.69 -0.80
C TYR A 38 -5.65 -2.78 -1.38
N MET A 39 -5.47 -2.23 -2.57
CA MET A 39 -4.15 -2.07 -3.19
C MET A 39 -3.73 -0.62 -3.14
N ALA A 40 -2.75 -0.31 -2.28
CA ALA A 40 -2.24 1.03 -2.07
C ALA A 40 -0.84 1.20 -2.67
N ASN A 41 -0.50 2.37 -3.21
CA ASN A 41 0.90 2.67 -3.55
C ASN A 41 1.79 2.70 -2.30
N HIS A 42 3.09 2.52 -2.50
CA HIS A 42 4.09 2.45 -1.44
C HIS A 42 5.14 3.55 -1.64
N SER A 43 5.33 4.40 -0.65
CA SER A 43 6.16 5.61 -0.75
C SER A 43 7.02 5.86 0.48
N CYS A 44 6.60 5.43 1.66
CA CYS A 44 7.35 5.67 2.90
C CYS A 44 6.95 4.74 4.06
N ARG A 45 7.57 4.92 5.22
CA ARG A 45 7.23 4.16 6.44
C ARG A 45 5.82 4.41 6.97
N TRP A 46 5.21 5.55 6.60
CA TRP A 46 3.92 5.99 7.12
C TRP A 46 2.73 5.37 6.40
N ASP A 47 2.96 4.67 5.29
CA ASP A 47 1.89 4.13 4.45
C ASP A 47 0.99 3.15 5.22
N VAL A 48 1.58 2.24 6.00
CA VAL A 48 0.79 1.27 6.78
C VAL A 48 0.01 1.97 7.90
N PRO A 49 0.62 2.79 8.78
CA PRO A 49 -0.13 3.55 9.79
C PRO A 49 -1.28 4.37 9.21
N VAL A 50 -1.04 5.10 8.12
CA VAL A 50 -2.06 5.94 7.49
C VAL A 50 -3.17 5.09 6.89
N ALA A 51 -2.85 4.02 6.16
CA ALA A 51 -3.86 3.15 5.56
C ALA A 51 -4.72 2.43 6.62
N VAL A 52 -4.10 1.98 7.72
CA VAL A 52 -4.84 1.34 8.83
C VAL A 52 -5.80 2.32 9.49
N ASP A 53 -5.39 3.58 9.69
CA ASP A 53 -6.30 4.62 10.22
C ASP A 53 -7.45 4.94 9.26
N LEU A 54 -7.11 5.12 7.99
CA LEU A 54 -8.04 5.46 6.91
C LEU A 54 -9.16 4.44 6.74
N LEU A 55 -8.83 3.15 6.71
CA LEU A 55 -9.79 2.10 6.35
C LEU A 55 -10.81 1.80 7.46
N LYS A 56 -10.59 2.27 8.69
CA LYS A 56 -11.41 2.16 9.93
C LYS A 56 -11.81 0.75 10.35
N SER A 57 -11.85 -0.21 9.45
CA SER A 57 -12.13 -1.63 9.64
C SER A 57 -10.81 -2.41 9.71
N HIS A 58 -10.81 -3.47 10.50
CA HIS A 58 -9.60 -4.29 10.68
C HIS A 58 -9.12 -4.86 9.34
N THR A 59 -7.86 -4.60 9.03
CA THR A 59 -7.25 -4.94 7.74
C THR A 59 -5.91 -5.62 7.97
N TYR A 60 -5.78 -6.85 7.46
CA TYR A 60 -4.53 -7.60 7.51
C TYR A 60 -3.55 -7.05 6.47
N VAL A 61 -2.30 -6.84 6.84
CA VAL A 61 -1.29 -6.25 5.95
C VAL A 61 -0.37 -7.34 5.40
N LEU A 62 -0.10 -7.32 4.09
CA LEU A 62 1.02 -8.08 3.53
C LEU A 62 2.31 -7.27 3.71
N ALA A 63 3.27 -7.81 4.45
CA ALA A 63 4.55 -7.14 4.69
C ALA A 63 5.74 -8.02 4.31
N GLY A 64 6.73 -7.41 3.65
CA GLY A 64 8.00 -8.05 3.36
C GLY A 64 8.80 -8.30 4.63
N LYS A 65 9.40 -9.49 4.77
CA LYS A 65 10.39 -9.72 5.83
C LYS A 65 11.58 -8.79 5.63
N GLN A 66 11.86 -7.99 6.66
CA GLN A 66 12.97 -7.06 6.69
C GLN A 66 13.40 -6.80 8.13
N SER A 67 14.54 -6.14 8.31
CA SER A 67 14.98 -5.71 9.64
C SER A 67 14.10 -4.56 10.12
N LEU A 68 13.47 -4.71 11.28
CA LEU A 68 12.53 -3.75 11.85
C LEU A 68 13.03 -3.22 13.18
N GLN A 69 12.67 -1.98 13.52
CA GLN A 69 12.76 -1.54 14.90
C GLN A 69 11.71 -2.29 15.74
N PHE A 70 11.96 -2.46 17.03
CA PHE A 70 11.08 -3.25 17.90
C PHE A 70 9.63 -2.73 17.89
N MET A 71 9.47 -1.41 17.95
CA MET A 71 8.14 -0.78 17.92
C MET A 71 7.41 -1.01 16.60
N ASP A 72 8.10 -0.93 15.45
CA ASP A 72 7.49 -1.22 14.15
C ASP A 72 7.08 -2.69 14.07
N TRP A 73 7.96 -3.62 14.49
CA TRP A 73 7.66 -5.04 14.53
C TRP A 73 6.43 -5.34 15.39
N LEU A 74 6.38 -4.80 16.61
CA LEU A 74 5.25 -4.97 17.52
C LEU A 74 3.95 -4.43 16.91
N GLY A 75 3.99 -3.28 16.25
CA GLY A 75 2.85 -2.71 15.54
C GLY A 75 2.31 -3.63 14.45
N PHE A 76 3.19 -4.20 13.62
CA PHE A 76 2.80 -5.17 12.59
C PHE A 76 2.20 -6.44 13.18
N GLU A 77 2.76 -6.97 14.26
CA GLU A 77 2.23 -8.17 14.92
C GLU A 77 0.84 -7.93 15.51
N ILE A 78 0.65 -6.81 16.21
CA ILE A 78 -0.65 -6.43 16.82
C ILE A 78 -1.71 -6.14 15.75
N ASN A 79 -1.34 -5.53 14.62
CA ASN A 79 -2.28 -5.30 13.54
C ASN A 79 -2.71 -6.61 12.86
N GLY A 80 -1.89 -7.65 12.89
CA GLY A 80 -2.11 -8.88 12.14
C GLY A 80 -1.53 -8.78 10.74
N THR A 81 -0.30 -9.27 10.61
CA THR A 81 0.48 -9.20 9.38
C THR A 81 0.65 -10.57 8.74
N VAL A 82 0.63 -10.60 7.41
CA VAL A 82 1.07 -11.74 6.59
C VAL A 82 2.49 -11.45 6.15
N TRP A 83 3.47 -12.12 6.76
CA TRP A 83 4.88 -11.98 6.40
C TRP A 83 5.23 -12.74 5.13
N VAL A 84 6.00 -12.12 4.26
CA VAL A 84 6.52 -12.74 3.03
C VAL A 84 7.99 -12.42 2.80
N ASP A 85 8.79 -13.43 2.51
CA ASP A 85 10.09 -13.21 1.86
C ASP A 85 9.87 -13.12 0.35
N ARG A 86 10.07 -11.90 -0.19
CA ARG A 86 9.84 -11.56 -1.60
C ARG A 86 10.72 -12.36 -2.56
N LYS A 87 11.90 -12.81 -2.11
CA LYS A 87 12.85 -13.58 -2.93
C LYS A 87 12.66 -15.10 -2.80
N ASN A 88 11.92 -15.57 -1.79
CA ASN A 88 11.66 -16.99 -1.57
C ASN A 88 10.30 -17.43 -2.14
N ARG A 89 10.32 -18.32 -3.15
CA ARG A 89 9.10 -18.84 -3.81
C ARG A 89 8.15 -19.55 -2.83
N ASN A 90 8.67 -20.35 -1.91
CA ASN A 90 7.86 -21.08 -0.93
C ASN A 90 7.21 -20.12 0.07
N SER A 91 7.94 -19.11 0.53
CA SER A 91 7.39 -18.06 1.39
C SER A 91 6.26 -17.29 0.70
N ARG A 92 6.45 -16.90 -0.58
CA ARG A 92 5.40 -16.27 -1.39
C ARG A 92 4.16 -17.16 -1.53
N SER A 93 4.34 -18.45 -1.79
CA SER A 93 3.23 -19.42 -1.88
C SER A 93 2.47 -19.57 -0.55
N PHE A 94 3.18 -19.64 0.57
CA PHE A 94 2.55 -19.71 1.90
C PHE A 94 1.77 -18.44 2.24
N ALA A 95 2.37 -17.27 2.01
CA ALA A 95 1.71 -15.98 2.21
C ALA A 95 0.45 -15.86 1.35
N TYR A 96 0.51 -16.28 0.08
CA TYR A 96 -0.64 -16.30 -0.83
C TYR A 96 -1.78 -17.18 -0.30
N LYS A 97 -1.50 -18.42 0.11
CA LYS A 97 -2.50 -19.33 0.69
C LYS A 97 -3.13 -18.74 1.96
N ARG A 98 -2.32 -18.09 2.80
CA ARG A 98 -2.80 -17.42 4.02
C ARG A 98 -3.73 -16.25 3.70
N MET A 99 -3.34 -15.38 2.76
CA MET A 99 -4.17 -14.26 2.29
C MET A 99 -5.51 -14.75 1.74
N LYS A 100 -5.51 -15.78 0.88
CA LYS A 100 -6.74 -16.41 0.37
C LYS A 100 -7.66 -16.87 1.51
N LYS A 101 -7.11 -17.57 2.52
CA LYS A 101 -7.88 -18.02 3.68
C LYS A 101 -8.48 -16.86 4.49
N LEU A 102 -7.77 -15.74 4.62
CA LEU A 102 -8.26 -14.55 5.31
C LEU A 102 -9.45 -13.91 4.56
N LEU A 103 -9.34 -13.78 3.24
CA LEU A 103 -10.41 -13.26 2.37
C LEU A 103 -11.66 -14.13 2.41
N MET A 104 -11.51 -15.46 2.33
CA MET A 104 -12.63 -16.40 2.42
C MET A 104 -13.35 -16.33 3.77
N LYS A 105 -12.69 -15.83 4.82
CA LYS A 105 -13.28 -15.57 6.13
C LYS A 105 -13.75 -14.12 6.31
N LYS A 106 -14.05 -13.41 5.20
CA LYS A 106 -14.58 -12.05 5.19
C LYS A 106 -13.69 -11.02 5.92
N ASN A 107 -12.38 -11.10 5.71
CA ASN A 107 -11.44 -10.11 6.25
C ASN A 107 -10.86 -9.25 5.12
N ASN A 108 -10.49 -8.02 5.46
CA ASN A 108 -9.82 -7.11 4.54
C ASN A 108 -8.32 -7.42 4.45
N LEU A 109 -7.75 -7.17 3.28
CA LEU A 109 -6.31 -7.20 3.03
C LEU A 109 -5.82 -5.84 2.53
N LEU A 110 -4.67 -5.40 3.01
CA LEU A 110 -3.90 -4.30 2.46
C LEU A 110 -2.65 -4.87 1.79
N ILE A 111 -2.48 -4.55 0.51
CA ILE A 111 -1.35 -4.96 -0.31
C ILE A 111 -0.72 -3.71 -0.94
N PHE A 112 0.60 -3.62 -0.86
CA PHE A 112 1.39 -2.64 -1.61
C PHE A 112 1.94 -3.31 -2.86
N PRO A 113 1.30 -3.16 -4.03
CA PRO A 113 1.51 -4.08 -5.14
C PRO A 113 2.80 -3.75 -5.92
N GLU A 114 3.39 -2.57 -5.71
CA GLU A 114 4.75 -2.21 -6.17
C GLU A 114 5.82 -3.09 -5.51
N GLY A 115 5.53 -3.63 -4.32
CA GLY A 115 6.42 -4.53 -3.59
C GLY A 115 7.63 -3.85 -2.94
N THR A 116 7.79 -2.54 -3.08
CA THR A 116 8.81 -1.68 -2.47
C THR A 116 8.40 -0.22 -2.56
N TRP A 117 9.11 0.71 -1.91
CA TRP A 117 8.85 2.15 -1.99
C TRP A 117 9.19 2.70 -3.37
N ASN A 118 8.24 3.41 -3.97
CA ASN A 118 8.52 4.27 -5.11
C ASN A 118 9.27 5.52 -4.65
N LEU A 119 10.59 5.52 -4.87
CA LEU A 119 11.50 6.64 -4.59
C LEU A 119 12.06 7.25 -5.89
N LEU A 120 11.41 7.02 -7.03
CA LEU A 120 11.75 7.65 -8.31
C LEU A 120 11.16 9.07 -8.37
N PRO A 121 11.88 10.04 -8.97
CA PRO A 121 11.49 11.44 -8.96
C PRO A 121 10.21 11.75 -9.76
N SER A 122 9.92 10.97 -10.79
CA SER A 122 8.91 11.32 -11.79
C SER A 122 7.97 10.17 -12.17
N SER A 123 8.11 9.01 -11.55
CA SER A 123 7.22 7.88 -11.84
C SER A 123 6.00 7.91 -10.92
N PRO A 124 4.77 8.06 -11.45
CA PRO A 124 3.57 8.03 -10.61
C PRO A 124 3.33 6.65 -10.00
N MET A 125 3.75 5.56 -10.63
CA MET A 125 3.63 4.21 -10.08
C MET A 125 4.77 3.34 -10.61
N LEU A 126 5.33 2.48 -9.78
CA LEU A 126 6.19 1.38 -10.22
C LEU A 126 5.34 0.27 -10.88
N PRO A 127 5.95 -0.62 -11.68
CA PRO A 127 5.29 -1.84 -12.12
C PRO A 127 4.78 -2.66 -10.92
N ILE A 128 3.52 -3.12 -10.99
CA ILE A 128 2.87 -3.80 -9.87
C ILE A 128 2.77 -5.31 -10.08
N TYR A 129 2.88 -6.09 -9.00
CA TYR A 129 2.65 -7.54 -9.02
C TYR A 129 1.15 -7.88 -9.06
N TRP A 130 0.77 -8.88 -9.86
CA TRP A 130 -0.62 -9.35 -10.02
C TRP A 130 -1.13 -10.30 -8.92
N GLY A 131 -0.41 -10.47 -7.81
CA GLY A 131 -0.75 -11.43 -6.76
C GLY A 131 -2.13 -11.17 -6.14
N GLY A 132 -2.42 -9.92 -5.79
CA GLY A 132 -3.74 -9.57 -5.23
C GLY A 132 -4.86 -9.53 -6.28
N ILE A 133 -4.55 -9.28 -7.56
CA ILE A 133 -5.52 -9.46 -8.66
C ILE A 133 -5.90 -10.93 -8.78
N THR A 134 -4.93 -11.83 -8.71
CA THR A 134 -5.20 -13.27 -8.73
C THR A 134 -6.04 -13.70 -7.53
N LEU A 135 -5.82 -13.11 -6.35
CA LEU A 135 -6.69 -13.32 -5.19
C LEU A 135 -8.11 -12.82 -5.45
N ALA A 136 -8.29 -11.64 -6.05
CA ALA A 136 -9.61 -11.11 -6.40
C ALA A 136 -10.35 -12.07 -7.35
N MET A 137 -9.68 -12.54 -8.41
CA MET A 137 -10.22 -13.53 -9.36
C MET A 137 -10.64 -14.84 -8.68
N GLU A 138 -9.80 -15.36 -7.78
CA GLU A 138 -10.04 -16.67 -7.14
C GLU A 138 -11.09 -16.61 -6.02
N THR A 139 -11.21 -15.49 -5.33
CA THR A 139 -12.09 -15.33 -4.16
C THR A 139 -13.39 -14.59 -4.47
N GLY A 140 -13.48 -13.95 -5.64
CA GLY A 140 -14.60 -13.09 -6.02
C GLY A 140 -14.72 -11.82 -5.17
N LYS A 141 -13.67 -11.46 -4.41
CA LYS A 141 -13.66 -10.27 -3.56
C LYS A 141 -13.31 -9.03 -4.39
N PRO A 142 -13.92 -7.87 -4.09
CA PRO A 142 -13.56 -6.62 -4.73
C PRO A 142 -12.11 -6.24 -4.42
N LEU A 143 -11.44 -5.68 -5.42
CA LEU A 143 -10.17 -5.00 -5.28
C LEU A 143 -10.40 -3.50 -5.36
N ILE A 144 -9.93 -2.76 -4.36
CA ILE A 144 -10.09 -1.31 -4.25
C ILE A 144 -8.72 -0.65 -4.42
N PRO A 145 -8.49 0.09 -5.52
CA PRO A 145 -7.28 0.88 -5.70
C PRO A 145 -7.27 2.08 -4.75
N VAL A 146 -6.13 2.34 -4.11
CA VAL A 146 -5.94 3.47 -3.20
C VAL A 146 -4.63 4.17 -3.54
N VAL A 147 -4.66 5.50 -3.64
CA VAL A 147 -3.45 6.31 -3.77
C VAL A 147 -3.33 7.24 -2.57
N MET A 148 -2.14 7.29 -2.00
CA MET A 148 -1.72 8.19 -0.93
C MET A 148 -0.53 9.01 -1.40
N GLU A 149 -0.71 10.32 -1.43
CA GLU A 149 0.29 11.29 -1.84
C GLU A 149 0.70 12.17 -0.66
N TYR A 150 1.98 12.10 -0.30
CA TYR A 150 2.53 12.79 0.86
C TYR A 150 3.11 14.14 0.43
N ARG A 151 2.63 15.23 1.04
CA ARG A 151 3.27 16.55 1.01
C ARG A 151 3.50 17.03 2.44
N LYS A 152 4.77 16.95 2.90
CA LYS A 152 5.16 17.29 4.27
C LYS A 152 4.39 16.47 5.32
N ASP A 153 3.44 17.10 6.02
CA ASP A 153 2.61 16.47 7.05
C ASP A 153 1.18 16.16 6.57
N ASP A 154 0.85 16.56 5.34
CA ASP A 154 -0.41 16.28 4.69
C ASP A 154 -0.31 15.01 3.83
N VAL A 155 -1.38 14.23 3.84
CA VAL A 155 -1.56 13.07 2.96
C VAL A 155 -2.85 13.24 2.20
N TYR A 156 -2.74 13.37 0.89
CA TYR A 156 -3.87 13.45 -0.03
C TYR A 156 -4.19 12.06 -0.54
N ILE A 157 -5.46 11.67 -0.42
CA ILE A 157 -5.87 10.27 -0.55
C ILE A 157 -7.03 10.19 -1.54
N ALA A 158 -6.90 9.31 -2.53
CA ALA A 158 -7.98 9.00 -3.46
C ALA A 158 -8.15 7.49 -3.60
N PHE A 159 -9.41 7.07 -3.68
CA PHE A 159 -9.85 5.72 -3.97
C PHE A 159 -10.47 5.69 -5.36
N ASP A 160 -10.31 4.57 -6.05
CA ASP A 160 -11.19 4.24 -7.18
C ASP A 160 -12.30 3.28 -6.73
N LYS A 161 -13.29 3.10 -7.59
CA LYS A 161 -14.42 2.20 -7.41
C LYS A 161 -13.93 0.74 -7.23
N PRO A 162 -14.68 -0.10 -6.49
CA PRO A 162 -14.41 -1.52 -6.40
C PRO A 162 -14.32 -2.19 -7.79
N ALA A 163 -13.20 -2.84 -8.06
CA ALA A 163 -12.97 -3.60 -9.28
C ALA A 163 -13.17 -5.10 -9.03
N TYR A 164 -13.82 -5.78 -9.99
CA TYR A 164 -14.04 -7.22 -9.99
C TYR A 164 -13.36 -7.85 -11.19
N TYR A 165 -12.65 -8.96 -10.96
CA TYR A 165 -11.86 -9.63 -11.98
C TYR A 165 -12.44 -11.01 -12.29
N ARG A 166 -12.50 -11.34 -13.58
CA ARG A 166 -12.92 -12.67 -14.04
C ARG A 166 -11.74 -13.64 -14.02
N LYS A 167 -12.02 -14.93 -13.83
CA LYS A 167 -11.00 -15.98 -13.71
C LYS A 167 -10.18 -16.21 -14.99
N ASP A 168 -10.73 -15.83 -16.13
CA ASP A 168 -10.17 -16.04 -17.48
C ASP A 168 -9.40 -14.82 -18.01
N GLN A 169 -9.43 -13.68 -17.32
CA GLN A 169 -8.71 -12.48 -17.74
C GLN A 169 -7.19 -12.64 -17.62
N ASP A 170 -6.46 -12.02 -18.54
CA ASP A 170 -5.01 -11.99 -18.48
C ASP A 170 -4.54 -11.19 -17.26
N LYS A 171 -3.68 -11.81 -16.44
CA LYS A 171 -3.24 -11.26 -15.15
C LYS A 171 -2.24 -10.13 -15.31
N LYS A 172 -1.40 -10.17 -16.35
CA LYS A 172 -0.39 -9.15 -16.62
C LYS A 172 -1.08 -7.88 -17.13
N GLN A 173 -1.93 -8.02 -18.15
CA GLN A 173 -2.75 -6.94 -18.68
C GLN A 173 -3.63 -6.32 -17.58
N SER A 174 -4.27 -7.15 -16.74
CA SER A 174 -5.06 -6.65 -15.59
C SER A 174 -4.21 -5.84 -14.61
N ALA A 175 -2.96 -6.24 -14.37
CA ALA A 175 -2.04 -5.51 -13.50
C ALA A 175 -1.57 -4.20 -14.13
N ASP A 176 -1.28 -4.20 -15.43
CA ASP A 176 -0.87 -3.00 -16.14
C ASP A 176 -2.05 -1.99 -16.16
N MET A 177 -3.27 -2.43 -16.47
CA MET A 177 -4.48 -1.59 -16.38
C MET A 177 -4.71 -1.03 -14.98
N LEU A 178 -4.58 -1.85 -13.93
CA LEU A 178 -4.73 -1.39 -12.55
C LEU A 178 -3.64 -0.37 -12.18
N ARG A 179 -2.41 -0.58 -12.62
CA ARG A 179 -1.31 0.40 -12.44
C ARG A 179 -1.63 1.72 -13.14
N ASP A 180 -2.18 1.69 -14.34
CA ASP A 180 -2.61 2.86 -15.11
C ASP A 180 -3.73 3.62 -14.37
N THR A 181 -4.71 2.90 -13.83
CA THR A 181 -5.77 3.46 -12.98
C THR A 181 -5.17 4.16 -11.75
N MET A 182 -4.26 3.51 -11.03
CA MET A 182 -3.60 4.12 -9.86
C MET A 182 -2.73 5.32 -10.24
N ALA A 183 -2.04 5.27 -11.38
CA ALA A 183 -1.29 6.42 -11.90
C ALA A 183 -2.20 7.60 -12.24
N THR A 184 -3.38 7.32 -12.80
CA THR A 184 -4.40 8.35 -13.09
C THR A 184 -4.97 8.95 -11.81
N LEU A 185 -5.27 8.14 -10.79
CA LEU A 185 -5.66 8.65 -9.47
C LEU A 185 -4.61 9.59 -8.89
N ARG A 186 -3.32 9.20 -8.95
CA ARG A 186 -2.22 10.03 -8.49
C ARG A 186 -2.12 11.35 -9.27
N TRP A 187 -2.28 11.28 -10.59
CA TRP A 187 -2.31 12.48 -11.43
C TRP A 187 -3.42 13.44 -11.01
N ASN A 188 -4.63 12.95 -10.78
CA ASN A 188 -5.76 13.77 -10.33
C ASN A 188 -5.50 14.42 -8.97
N ILE A 189 -4.80 13.74 -8.06
CA ILE A 189 -4.35 14.35 -6.79
C ILE A 189 -3.37 15.50 -7.08
N TRP A 190 -2.43 15.31 -7.99
CA TRP A 190 -1.46 16.34 -8.35
C TRP A 190 -2.11 17.59 -8.97
N GLU A 191 -3.20 17.42 -9.72
CA GLU A 191 -3.99 18.54 -10.28
C GLU A 191 -4.67 19.40 -9.20
N TYR A 192 -4.77 18.92 -7.96
CA TYR A 192 -5.25 19.71 -6.82
C TYR A 192 -4.21 20.74 -6.33
N PHE A 193 -2.94 20.58 -6.67
CA PHE A 193 -1.87 21.45 -6.20
C PHE A 193 -1.71 22.70 -7.08
N PRO A 194 -1.27 23.84 -6.51
CA PRO A 194 -1.00 25.04 -7.27
C PRO A 194 0.02 24.79 -8.39
N MET A 195 -0.19 25.43 -9.55
CA MET A 195 0.80 25.45 -10.61
C MET A 195 2.00 26.30 -10.17
N GLU A 196 3.20 25.76 -10.36
CA GLU A 196 4.46 26.45 -10.07
C GLU A 196 5.23 26.73 -11.36
N LYS A 197 6.02 27.81 -11.37
CA LYS A 197 6.91 28.07 -12.50
C LYS A 197 8.14 27.20 -12.39
N ARG A 198 8.56 26.59 -13.50
CA ARG A 198 9.76 25.75 -13.54
C ARG A 198 11.02 26.44 -13.01
N SER A 199 11.14 27.75 -13.19
CA SER A 199 12.27 28.56 -12.67
C SER A 199 12.30 28.69 -11.15
N GLU A 200 11.17 28.44 -10.49
CA GLU A 200 10.99 28.56 -9.03
C GLU A 200 11.05 27.19 -8.33
N ILE A 201 11.10 26.08 -9.09
CA ILE A 201 11.17 24.72 -8.55
C ILE A 201 12.58 24.41 -8.05
N ASP A 202 12.69 23.96 -6.81
CA ASP A 202 13.93 23.41 -6.27
C ASP A 202 14.16 21.98 -6.78
N LEU A 203 15.05 21.85 -7.76
CA LEU A 203 15.39 20.56 -8.37
C LEU A 203 16.01 19.54 -7.40
N LYS A 204 16.48 19.97 -6.21
CA LYS A 204 17.04 19.10 -5.18
C LYS A 204 16.04 18.74 -4.07
N GLU A 205 14.81 19.25 -4.13
CA GLU A 205 13.78 18.97 -3.13
C GLU A 205 13.53 17.47 -2.98
N TRP A 206 13.37 16.77 -4.11
CA TRP A 206 13.11 15.33 -4.10
C TRP A 206 14.26 14.53 -3.49
N ASP A 207 15.52 14.89 -3.78
CA ASP A 207 16.68 14.19 -3.22
C ASP A 207 16.71 14.32 -1.70
N ARG A 208 16.41 15.51 -1.17
CA ARG A 208 16.33 15.73 0.29
C ARG A 208 15.17 14.97 0.93
N GLU A 209 14.01 14.93 0.26
CA GLU A 209 12.85 14.18 0.74
C GLU A 209 13.13 12.66 0.74
N LYS A 210 13.78 12.15 -0.31
CA LYS A 210 14.24 10.76 -0.39
C LYS A 210 15.20 10.43 0.74
N GLU A 211 16.21 11.26 0.98
CA GLU A 211 17.14 11.07 2.10
C GLU A 211 16.43 11.07 3.45
N LYS A 212 15.48 11.98 3.65
CA LYS A 212 14.67 12.04 4.87
C LYS A 212 13.89 10.74 5.08
N ARG A 213 13.17 10.25 4.07
CA ARG A 213 12.41 8.99 4.15
C ARG A 213 13.30 7.78 4.49
N LEU A 214 14.50 7.73 3.93
CA LEU A 214 15.47 6.67 4.25
C LEU A 214 16.00 6.79 5.69
N LYS A 215 16.30 8.01 6.16
CA LYS A 215 16.73 8.28 7.56
C LYS A 215 15.64 7.94 8.57
N GLU A 216 14.38 8.18 8.24
CA GLU A 216 13.23 7.81 9.07
C GLU A 216 13.08 6.29 9.23
N TYR A 217 13.70 5.48 8.37
CA TYR A 217 13.64 4.03 8.43
C TYR A 217 15.03 3.39 8.26
N PRO A 218 15.94 3.58 9.24
CA PRO A 218 17.37 3.34 9.06
C PRO A 218 17.75 1.87 8.85
N LYS A 219 16.84 0.93 9.14
CA LYS A 219 17.03 -0.51 8.89
C LYS A 219 16.64 -0.93 7.47
N LEU A 220 16.14 -0.02 6.62
CA LEU A 220 15.82 -0.31 5.23
C LEU A 220 17.09 -0.63 4.44
N ASN A 221 17.10 -1.76 3.74
CA ASN A 221 18.15 -2.05 2.77
C ASN A 221 17.72 -1.55 1.40
N TYR A 222 18.11 -0.32 1.04
CA TYR A 222 17.69 0.31 -0.21
C TYR A 222 18.05 -0.51 -1.47
N LYS A 223 19.24 -1.14 -1.50
CA LYS A 223 19.65 -1.99 -2.64
C LYS A 223 18.74 -3.21 -2.78
N TYR A 224 18.39 -3.85 -1.67
CA TYR A 224 17.44 -4.96 -1.66
C TYR A 224 16.04 -4.52 -2.09
N GLU A 225 15.58 -3.38 -1.59
CA GLU A 225 14.28 -2.78 -1.93
C GLU A 225 14.15 -2.53 -3.44
N MET A 226 15.12 -1.86 -4.04
CA MET A 226 15.14 -1.64 -5.50
C MET A 226 15.21 -2.94 -6.30
N SER A 227 15.80 -4.00 -5.75
CA SER A 227 15.82 -5.32 -6.40
C SER A 227 14.45 -6.01 -6.41
N CYS A 228 13.47 -5.52 -5.62
CA CYS A 228 12.14 -6.10 -5.50
C CYS A 228 11.14 -5.53 -6.51
N ILE A 229 11.52 -4.48 -7.26
CA ILE A 229 10.70 -3.95 -8.35
C ILE A 229 10.44 -5.06 -9.37
N ARG A 230 9.17 -5.21 -9.78
CA ARG A 230 8.78 -6.21 -10.78
C ARG A 230 9.47 -5.88 -12.12
N ARG A 231 10.03 -6.90 -12.76
CA ARG A 231 10.56 -6.80 -14.14
C ARG A 231 9.42 -6.97 -15.14
N GLU A 232 9.52 -6.29 -16.27
CA GLU A 232 8.47 -6.27 -17.31
C GLU A 232 8.45 -7.51 -18.23
N GLU A 233 9.29 -8.52 -17.96
CA GLU A 233 9.34 -9.81 -18.66
C GLU A 233 7.94 -10.45 -18.79
#